data_AF-A0A2D6TYA2-F1
#
_entry.id   AF-A0A2D6TYA2-F1
#
_cell.length_a   1.000
_cell.length_b   1.000
_cell.length_c   1.000
_cell.angle_alpha   90.00
_cell.angle_beta   90.00
_cell.angle_gamma   90.00
#
_symmetry.space_group_name_H-M   'P 1'
#
loop_
_entity.id
_entity.type
_entity.pdbx_description
1 polymer ?
#
loop_
_entity_poly.entity_id
_entity_poly.type
_entity_poly.pdbx_seq_one_letter_code
_entity_poly.pdbx_strand_id
1 'polypeptide(L)'
;MNQIIFTTTDKTGRTIRLTKERWNEHIRPEHPDIHDHDEIKQTLLNPDTIIQRSEKKLNYYKFFKHNKLKYLKVIVKLLNGEGFVLTAYFVSNIK
;
A
#
# COMPACT_ATOMS: atom_id res chain seq x y z
N MET A 1 8.30 16.59 11.86
CA MET A 1 9.16 15.41 11.60
C MET A 1 8.27 14.31 11.04
N ASN A 2 8.44 13.95 9.77
CA ASN A 2 7.64 12.89 9.13
C ASN A 2 8.08 11.54 9.70
N GLN A 3 7.43 11.10 10.78
CA GLN A 3 7.70 9.78 11.37
C GLN A 3 7.35 8.70 10.35
N ILE A 4 8.32 7.84 10.04
CA ILE A 4 8.11 6.67 9.19
C ILE A 4 7.57 5.55 10.09
N ILE A 5 6.46 4.93 9.70
CA ILE A 5 5.94 3.76 10.42
C ILE A 5 6.79 2.55 10.05
N PHE A 6 6.97 2.32 8.75
CA PHE A 6 7.83 1.28 8.25
C PHE A 6 8.40 1.64 6.87
N THR A 7 9.52 1.00 6.58
CA THR A 7 10.13 0.95 5.25
C THR A 7 10.26 -0.52 4.87
N THR A 8 9.90 -0.85 3.63
CA THR A 8 9.99 -2.21 3.10
C THR A 8 10.51 -2.18 1.68
N THR A 9 11.13 -3.28 1.24
CA THR A 9 11.59 -3.43 -0.14
C THR A 9 10.63 -4.36 -0.87
N ASP A 10 10.08 -3.91 -2.00
CA ASP A 10 9.25 -4.75 -2.86
C ASP A 10 10.09 -5.80 -3.61
N LYS A 11 9.45 -6.83 -4.17
CA LYS A 11 10.08 -7.87 -5.01
C LYS A 11 10.94 -7.31 -6.15
N THR A 12 10.67 -6.09 -6.65
CA THR A 12 11.51 -5.47 -7.67
C THR A 12 12.72 -4.70 -7.12
N GLY A 13 13.03 -4.81 -5.82
CA GLY A 13 14.16 -4.11 -5.18
C GLY A 13 13.90 -2.63 -4.89
N ARG A 14 12.64 -2.17 -4.95
CA ARG A 14 12.27 -0.77 -4.70
C ARG A 14 12.00 -0.55 -3.22
N THR A 15 12.63 0.46 -2.63
CA THR A 15 12.36 0.88 -1.26
C THR A 15 11.04 1.65 -1.19
N ILE A 16 10.09 1.18 -0.39
CA ILE A 16 8.76 1.77 -0.21
C ILE A 16 8.58 2.11 1.27
N ARG A 17 8.20 3.35 1.56
CA ARG A 17 7.95 3.82 2.93
C ARG A 17 6.49 4.23 3.15
N LEU A 18 5.99 3.95 4.36
CA LEU A 18 4.73 4.50 4.86
C LEU A 18 5.04 5.50 5.99
N THR A 19 4.54 6.73 5.86
CA THR A 19 4.65 7.73 6.92
C THR A 19 3.44 7.69 7.84
N LYS A 20 3.65 8.07 9.10
CA LYS A 20 2.64 8.13 10.15
C LYS A 20 1.57 9.18 9.84
N GLU A 21 1.99 10.29 9.25
CA GLU A 21 1.10 11.32 8.70
C GLU A 21 0.12 10.69 7.69
N ARG A 22 0.63 9.96 6.69
CA ARG A 22 -0.23 9.34 5.68
C ARG A 22 -1.15 8.27 6.25
N TRP A 23 -0.67 7.49 7.21
CA TRP A 23 -1.48 6.48 7.87
C TRP A 23 -2.60 7.10 8.72
N ASN A 24 -2.27 8.05 9.60
CA ASN A 24 -3.23 8.61 10.55
C ASN A 24 -4.15 9.66 9.95
N GLU A 25 -3.70 10.44 8.97
CA GLU A 25 -4.49 11.54 8.40
C GLU A 25 -5.24 11.15 7.13
N HIS A 26 -4.86 10.06 6.46
CA HIS A 26 -5.51 9.61 5.23
C HIS A 26 -6.02 8.18 5.31
N ILE A 27 -5.13 7.19 5.45
CA ILE A 27 -5.52 5.78 5.28
C ILE A 27 -6.50 5.33 6.36
N ARG A 28 -6.16 5.53 7.63
CA ARG A 28 -6.99 5.11 8.76
C ARG A 28 -8.36 5.81 8.83
N PRO A 29 -8.48 7.13 8.64
CA PRO A 29 -9.78 7.80 8.68
C PRO A 29 -10.64 7.53 7.43
N GLU A 30 -10.04 7.41 6.24
CA GLU A 30 -10.79 7.15 5.00
C GLU A 30 -11.14 5.65 4.83
N HIS A 31 -10.34 4.76 5.42
CA HIS A 31 -10.45 3.31 5.24
C HIS A 31 -10.34 2.56 6.58
N PRO A 32 -11.39 2.64 7.43
CA PRO A 32 -11.40 1.97 8.74
C PRO A 32 -11.36 0.44 8.67
N ASP A 33 -11.64 -0.14 7.50
CA ASP A 33 -11.52 -1.58 7.25
C ASP A 33 -10.07 -2.09 7.30
N ILE A 34 -9.08 -1.21 7.20
CA ILE A 34 -7.67 -1.55 7.39
C ILE A 34 -7.33 -1.38 8.87
N HIS A 35 -7.24 -2.51 9.57
CA HIS A 35 -7.02 -2.51 11.00
C HIS A 35 -5.57 -2.21 11.35
N ASP A 36 -4.64 -2.73 10.55
CA ASP A 36 -3.21 -2.60 10.82
C ASP A 36 -2.41 -2.24 9.56
N HIS A 37 -1.33 -1.50 9.78
CA HIS A 37 -0.37 -1.13 8.74
C HIS A 37 0.48 -2.34 8.30
N ASP A 38 0.50 -3.42 9.10
CA ASP A 38 1.12 -4.69 8.73
C ASP A 38 0.47 -5.30 7.48
N GLU A 39 -0.86 -5.18 7.30
CA GLU A 39 -1.54 -5.68 6.08
C GLU A 39 -1.01 -4.98 4.81
N ILE A 40 -0.72 -3.68 4.92
CA ILE A 40 -0.09 -2.90 3.85
C ILE A 40 1.34 -3.39 3.61
N LYS A 41 2.13 -3.56 4.67
CA LYS A 41 3.50 -4.05 4.58
C LYS A 41 3.55 -5.44 3.92
N GLN A 42 2.67 -6.35 4.33
CA GLN A 42 2.55 -7.68 3.73
C GLN A 42 2.11 -7.65 2.27
N THR A 43 1.28 -6.68 1.89
CA THR A 43 0.88 -6.45 0.49
C THR A 43 2.05 -5.97 -0.36
N LEU A 44 2.94 -5.14 0.20
CA LEU A 44 4.14 -4.67 -0.49
C LEU A 44 5.25 -5.73 -0.54
N LEU A 45 5.38 -6.58 0.49
CA LEU A 45 6.38 -7.65 0.52
C LEU A 45 6.02 -8.81 -0.41
N ASN A 46 4.76 -9.21 -0.42
CA ASN A 46 4.29 -10.34 -1.21
C ASN A 46 2.92 -10.02 -1.82
N PRO A 47 2.88 -9.16 -2.87
CA PRO A 47 1.67 -8.88 -3.63
C PRO A 47 1.29 -10.09 -4.48
N ASP A 48 -0.02 -10.31 -4.63
CA ASP A 48 -0.58 -11.23 -5.64
C ASP A 48 -0.49 -10.62 -7.04
N THR A 49 -0.64 -9.30 -7.14
CA THR A 49 -0.61 -8.61 -8.44
C THR A 49 -0.03 -7.20 -8.28
N ILE A 50 0.84 -6.81 -9.20
CA ILE A 50 1.39 -5.45 -9.28
C ILE A 50 0.96 -4.87 -10.63
N ILE A 51 0.24 -3.75 -10.61
CA ILE A 51 -0.21 -3.04 -11.81
C ILE A 51 0.46 -1.68 -11.85
N GLN A 52 1.27 -1.45 -12.88
CA GLN A 52 1.82 -0.13 -13.15
C GLN A 52 0.75 0.74 -13.83
N ARG A 53 0.31 1.79 -13.14
CA ARG A 53 -0.68 2.75 -13.68
C ARG A 53 -0.05 3.90 -14.44
N SER A 54 1.17 4.29 -14.07
CA SER A 54 1.95 5.33 -14.73
C SER A 54 3.42 5.12 -14.39
N GLU A 55 4.32 5.84 -15.05
CA GLU A 55 5.77 5.82 -14.74
C GLU A 55 6.07 6.07 -13.25
N LYS A 56 5.21 6.84 -12.58
CA LYS A 56 5.38 7.21 -11.17
C LYS A 56 4.36 6.54 -10.23
N LYS A 57 3.50 5.62 -10.69
CA LYS A 57 2.44 5.03 -9.86
C LYS A 57 2.30 3.52 -10.06
N LEU A 58 2.39 2.80 -8.95
CA LEU A 58 2.23 1.35 -8.87
C LEU A 58 1.07 1.02 -7.93
N ASN A 59 0.21 0.10 -8.36
CA ASN A 59 -0.86 -0.45 -7.54
C ASN A 59 -0.52 -1.89 -7.19
N TYR A 60 -0.40 -2.18 -5.90
CA TYR A 60 -0.20 -3.51 -5.36
C TYR A 60 -1.56 -4.06 -4.91
N TYR A 61 -1.82 -5.31 -5.23
CA TYR A 61 -3.03 -6.00 -4.82
C TYR A 61 -2.65 -7.29 -4.10
N LYS A 62 -3.33 -7.55 -2.98
CA LYS A 62 -3.21 -8.80 -2.24
C LYS A 62 -4.57 -9.30 -1.81
N PHE A 63 -4.81 -10.60 -1.97
CA PHE A 63 -6.06 -11.21 -1.56
C PHE A 63 -6.11 -11.44 -0.05
N PHE A 64 -7.21 -11.04 0.58
CA PHE A 64 -7.49 -11.22 1.99
C PHE A 64 -8.85 -11.91 2.16
N LYS A 65 -8.80 -13.18 2.56
CA LYS A 65 -9.99 -14.04 2.69
C LYS A 65 -10.97 -13.55 3.75
N HIS A 66 -10.50 -12.81 4.76
CA HIS A 66 -11.32 -12.31 5.86
C HIS A 66 -12.16 -11.08 5.49
N ASN A 67 -11.87 -10.41 4.37
CA ASN A 67 -12.57 -9.18 3.99
C ASN A 67 -13.58 -9.41 2.85
N LYS A 68 -14.80 -8.88 2.98
CA LYS A 68 -15.84 -8.92 1.92
C LYS A 68 -15.36 -8.29 0.62
N LEU A 69 -14.52 -7.27 0.76
CA LEU A 69 -13.89 -6.56 -0.36
C LEU A 69 -12.66 -7.29 -0.91
N LYS A 70 -12.39 -8.56 -0.57
CA LYS A 70 -11.45 -9.53 -1.18
C LYS A 70 -10.00 -9.14 -1.40
N TYR A 71 -9.68 -7.95 -1.92
CA TYR A 71 -8.31 -7.52 -2.23
C TYR A 71 -7.97 -6.22 -1.51
N LEU A 72 -6.82 -6.17 -0.85
CA LEU A 72 -6.24 -4.91 -0.39
C LEU A 72 -5.45 -4.30 -1.54
N LYS A 73 -5.84 -3.09 -1.93
CA LYS A 73 -5.13 -2.30 -2.94
C LYS A 73 -4.26 -1.26 -2.23
N VAL A 74 -2.95 -1.32 -2.46
CA VAL A 74 -1.98 -0.33 -1.96
C VAL A 74 -1.45 0.46 -3.15
N ILE A 75 -1.65 1.77 -3.14
CA ILE A 75 -1.16 2.67 -4.18
C ILE A 75 0.15 3.28 -3.70
N VAL A 76 1.21 3.08 -4.48
CA VAL A 76 2.55 3.62 -4.22
C VAL A 76 2.92 4.59 -5.33
N LYS A 77 3.45 5.73 -4.95
CA LYS A 77 4.04 6.69 -5.87
C LYS A 77 5.55 6.63 -5.79
N LEU A 78 6.19 6.60 -6.95
CA LEU A 78 7.64 6.63 -7.08
C LEU A 78 8.10 8.07 -7.24
N LEU A 79 9.09 8.47 -6.45
CA LEU A 79 9.74 9.78 -6.52
C LEU A 79 11.24 9.59 -6.26
N ASN A 80 12.07 10.00 -7.21
CA ASN A 80 13.54 9.93 -7.12
C ASN A 80 14.09 8.54 -6.79
N GLY A 81 13.47 7.48 -7.30
CA GLY A 81 13.87 6.09 -7.04
C GLY A 81 13.31 5.49 -5.74
N GLU A 82 12.71 6.30 -4.87
CA GLU A 82 12.02 5.84 -3.67
C GLU A 82 10.51 5.76 -3.89
N GLY A 83 9.87 4.73 -3.33
CA GLY A 83 8.43 4.58 -3.26
C GLY A 83 7.86 5.12 -1.95
N PHE A 84 6.70 5.73 -2.03
CA PHE A 84 5.92 6.08 -0.84
C PHE A 84 4.46 5.67 -1.03
N VAL A 85 3.86 5.16 0.04
CA VAL A 85 2.45 4.77 0.04
C VAL A 85 1.60 6.04 -0.04
N LEU A 86 0.79 6.15 -1.09
CA LEU A 86 -0.20 7.23 -1.26
C LEU A 86 -1.49 6.92 -0.53
N THR A 87 -2.03 5.71 -0.67
CA THR A 87 -3.26 5.28 -0.01
C THR A 87 -3.34 3.75 -0.05
N ALA A 88 -4.15 3.18 0.82
CA ALA A 88 -4.49 1.76 0.81
C ALA A 88 -5.97 1.60 1.13
N TYR A 89 -6.66 0.71 0.42
CA TYR A 89 -8.08 0.41 0.66
C TYR A 89 -8.48 -0.93 0.05
N PHE A 90 -9.52 -1.55 0.58
CA PHE A 90 -10.02 -2.81 0.05
C PHE A 90 -10.91 -2.61 -1.20
N VAL A 91 -10.81 -3.52 -2.17
CA VAL A 91 -11.55 -3.48 -3.44
C VAL A 91 -12.00 -4.87 -3.88
N SER A 92 -13.29 -5.02 -4.17
CA SER A 92 -13.90 -6.31 -4.53
C SER A 92 -13.32 -6.96 -5.78
N ASN A 93 -12.71 -6.19 -6.67
CA ASN A 93 -12.07 -6.65 -7.90
C ASN A 93 -10.78 -5.89 -8.18
N ILE A 94 -9.81 -6.58 -8.78
CA ILE A 94 -8.62 -5.96 -9.34
C ILE A 94 -9.03 -5.21 -10.61
N LYS A 95 -8.77 -3.90 -10.63
CA LYS A 95 -8.94 -3.06 -11.82
C LYS A 95 -7.59 -2.57 -12.30
#